data_AF-A0A6P7GIY8-F1
#
_entry.id   AF-A0A6P7GIY8-F1
#
_cell.length_a   1.000
_cell.length_b   1.000
_cell.length_c   1.000
_cell.angle_alpha   90.00
_cell.angle_beta   90.00
_cell.angle_gamma   90.00
#
_symmetry.space_group_name_H-M   'P 1'
#
loop_
_entity.id
_entity.type
_entity.pdbx_description
1 polymer ?
#
loop_
_entity_poly.entity_id
_entity_poly.type
_entity_poly.pdbx_seq_one_letter_code
_entity_poly.pdbx_strand_id
1 'polypeptide(L)'
;MSIISAASIHSLVDAFPVSKCGTTTQNDTPSLVIKSKLPLCKKLKGVAKNITVEPILLISMLAHVVSALTVQNLILEKSCRVHLVLSNATCNTLTYKNKSDLDSYLDYEKKVQVVATSMFIWRDAIMSLIPSVLLLFIGSWSDRYKKRKHIILNVILGDIFTTLCWLISTFYFCELPLEVTILGEVLPAVVTGGQPVAAMAFFR
;
A
#
# COMPACT_ATOMS: atom_id res chain seq x y z
N MET A 1 1.45 -21.13 -6.30
CA MET A 1 0.27 -20.42 -6.83
C MET A 1 0.76 -19.39 -7.83
N SER A 2 0.27 -19.46 -9.06
CA SER A 2 0.98 -18.90 -10.22
C SER A 2 0.40 -17.57 -10.68
N ILE A 3 1.30 -16.62 -10.96
CA ILE A 3 1.20 -15.62 -12.04
C ILE A 3 -0.08 -14.78 -12.03
N ILE A 4 -0.06 -13.66 -11.31
CA ILE A 4 -0.79 -12.47 -11.76
C ILE A 4 0.07 -11.84 -12.86
N SER A 5 -0.42 -11.93 -14.10
CA SER A 5 0.32 -11.48 -15.29
C SER A 5 0.42 -9.96 -15.33
N ALA A 6 1.63 -9.44 -15.57
CA ALA A 6 1.87 -8.00 -15.77
C ALA A 6 1.11 -7.41 -16.98
N ALA A 7 0.56 -8.25 -17.86
CA ALA A 7 -0.27 -7.82 -18.98
C ALA A 7 -1.62 -7.18 -18.56
N SER A 8 -2.17 -7.54 -17.39
CA SER A 8 -3.52 -7.09 -16.99
C SER A 8 -3.60 -5.62 -16.57
N ILE A 9 -2.47 -4.95 -16.31
CA ILE A 9 -2.45 -3.53 -15.90
C ILE A 9 -2.59 -2.59 -17.11
N HIS A 10 -2.05 -2.96 -18.27
CA HIS A 10 -2.10 -2.10 -19.46
C HIS A 10 -3.52 -1.96 -20.03
N SER A 11 -4.35 -3.02 -19.95
CA SER A 11 -5.73 -3.01 -20.48
C SER A 11 -6.75 -2.26 -19.60
N LEU A 12 -6.41 -1.90 -18.35
CA LEU A 12 -7.30 -1.14 -17.47
C LEU A 12 -7.18 0.39 -17.65
N VAL A 13 -6.10 0.87 -18.28
CA VAL A 13 -5.92 2.29 -18.61
C VAL A 13 -6.77 2.69 -19.82
N ASP A 14 -6.92 1.79 -20.79
CA ASP A 14 -7.68 2.03 -22.04
C ASP A 14 -9.21 1.90 -21.87
N ALA A 15 -9.68 1.44 -20.70
CA ALA A 15 -11.10 1.16 -20.43
C ALA A 15 -11.92 2.39 -19.97
N PHE A 16 -11.33 3.58 -19.87
CA PHE A 16 -12.05 4.81 -19.55
C PHE A 16 -12.40 5.59 -20.84
N PRO A 17 -13.63 5.50 -21.36
CA PRO A 17 -14.03 6.27 -22.53
C PRO A 17 -14.06 7.76 -22.19
N VAL A 18 -13.18 8.53 -22.84
CA VAL A 18 -13.21 9.99 -22.84
C VAL A 18 -14.46 10.47 -23.60
N SER A 19 -15.59 10.51 -22.90
CA SER A 19 -16.86 10.99 -23.44
C SER A 19 -17.17 12.42 -22.98
N LYS A 20 -17.22 13.34 -23.95
CA LYS A 20 -17.98 14.60 -23.99
C LYS A 20 -17.59 15.37 -25.27
N CYS A 21 -18.47 16.07 -25.98
CA CYS A 21 -19.94 16.10 -25.98
C CYS A 21 -20.38 16.85 -27.24
N GLY A 22 -21.49 16.48 -27.87
CA GLY A 22 -22.13 17.33 -28.89
C GLY A 22 -22.83 18.55 -28.29
N THR A 23 -22.80 19.67 -29.02
CA THR A 23 -23.97 20.52 -29.43
C THR A 23 -25.30 20.38 -28.63
N THR A 24 -26.07 21.42 -28.29
CA THR A 24 -26.20 22.76 -28.91
C THR A 24 -27.15 23.71 -28.12
N THR A 25 -26.88 25.04 -28.12
CA THR A 25 -27.78 26.23 -27.85
C THR A 25 -28.67 26.28 -26.57
N GLN A 26 -29.19 27.39 -26.05
CA GLN A 26 -29.56 28.74 -26.55
C GLN A 26 -29.11 29.84 -25.53
N ASN A 27 -28.41 30.89 -25.98
CA ASN A 27 -28.89 32.25 -26.34
C ASN A 27 -29.41 33.13 -25.19
N ASP A 28 -28.61 34.16 -24.85
CA ASP A 28 -29.03 35.57 -24.80
C ASP A 28 -27.78 36.49 -24.84
N THR A 29 -27.88 37.65 -25.49
CA THR A 29 -26.79 38.66 -25.71
C THR A 29 -27.40 40.07 -25.74
N PRO A 30 -26.67 41.17 -25.41
CA PRO A 30 -25.22 41.42 -25.58
C PRO A 30 -24.52 41.85 -24.24
N SER A 31 -23.29 42.40 -24.12
CA SER A 31 -22.32 42.94 -25.09
C SER A 31 -20.84 42.80 -24.66
N LEU A 32 -19.93 42.99 -25.64
CA LEU A 32 -18.55 43.55 -25.56
C LEU A 32 -17.61 43.26 -24.37
N VAL A 33 -16.78 42.22 -24.57
CA VAL A 33 -15.29 42.20 -24.42
C VAL A 33 -14.64 42.85 -23.17
N ILE A 34 -14.24 42.02 -22.19
CA ILE A 34 -12.82 41.82 -21.83
C ILE A 34 -12.60 40.33 -21.49
N LYS A 35 -11.76 39.64 -22.27
CA LYS A 35 -11.45 38.21 -22.09
C LYS A 35 -10.37 38.00 -21.03
N SER A 36 -10.67 38.27 -19.75
CA SER A 36 -9.74 37.94 -18.66
C SER A 36 -9.63 36.41 -18.49
N LYS A 37 -8.41 35.87 -18.45
CA LYS A 37 -8.19 34.44 -18.17
C LYS A 37 -8.58 34.17 -16.73
N LEU A 38 -9.81 33.70 -16.50
CA LEU A 38 -10.25 33.23 -15.19
C LEU A 38 -9.26 32.13 -14.74
N PRO A 39 -8.56 32.29 -13.60
CA PRO A 39 -7.41 31.46 -13.29
C PRO A 39 -7.82 30.00 -13.17
N LEU A 40 -6.99 29.10 -13.69
CA LEU A 40 -7.17 27.65 -13.62
C LEU A 40 -7.47 27.20 -12.16
N CYS A 41 -6.86 27.89 -11.20
CA CYS A 41 -7.07 27.76 -9.76
C CYS A 41 -8.54 27.93 -9.31
N LYS A 42 -9.37 28.75 -9.95
CA LYS A 42 -10.81 28.86 -9.62
C LYS A 42 -11.60 27.65 -10.11
N LYS A 43 -11.25 27.07 -11.28
CA LYS A 43 -11.84 25.79 -11.74
C LYS A 43 -11.36 24.61 -10.90
N LEU A 44 -10.05 24.53 -10.58
CA LEU A 44 -9.54 23.52 -9.64
C LEU A 44 -10.17 23.65 -8.26
N LYS A 45 -10.40 24.86 -7.74
CA LYS A 45 -11.07 25.06 -6.44
C LYS A 45 -12.56 24.67 -6.47
N GLY A 46 -13.23 24.78 -7.63
CA GLY A 46 -14.57 24.25 -7.84
C GLY A 46 -14.59 22.72 -7.89
N VAL A 47 -13.68 22.11 -8.65
CA VAL A 47 -13.52 20.65 -8.71
C VAL A 47 -13.15 20.09 -7.34
N ALA A 48 -12.15 20.64 -6.66
CA ALA A 48 -11.71 20.21 -5.33
C ALA A 48 -12.76 20.34 -4.23
N LYS A 49 -13.71 21.29 -4.37
CA LYS A 49 -14.88 21.39 -3.47
C LYS A 49 -15.92 20.28 -3.73
N ASN A 50 -15.84 19.61 -4.88
CA ASN A 50 -16.71 18.51 -5.31
C ASN A 50 -15.92 17.19 -5.47
N ILE A 51 -14.66 17.12 -5.03
CA ILE A 51 -13.95 15.85 -4.88
C ILE A 51 -14.57 15.16 -3.67
N THR A 52 -15.27 14.05 -3.91
CA THR A 52 -15.69 13.12 -2.86
C THR A 52 -14.46 12.58 -2.13
N VAL A 53 -14.62 12.02 -0.93
CA VAL A 53 -13.51 11.40 -0.18
C VAL A 53 -12.97 10.10 -0.81
N GLU A 54 -13.54 9.69 -1.93
CA GLU A 54 -13.33 8.40 -2.60
C GLU A 54 -12.03 8.31 -3.42
N PRO A 55 -11.62 9.30 -4.25
CA PRO A 55 -10.41 9.18 -5.06
C PRO A 55 -9.12 9.21 -4.21
N ILE A 56 -9.14 9.91 -3.07
CA ILE A 56 -7.97 9.97 -2.18
C ILE A 56 -7.75 8.64 -1.44
N LEU A 57 -8.84 7.92 -1.10
CA LEU A 57 -8.76 6.57 -0.57
C LEU A 57 -8.23 5.59 -1.63
N LEU A 58 -8.70 5.68 -2.87
CA LEU A 58 -8.21 4.86 -3.98
C LEU A 58 -6.70 5.04 -4.22
N ILE A 59 -6.23 6.30 -4.27
CA ILE A 59 -4.80 6.60 -4.42
C ILE A 59 -3.98 6.08 -3.22
N SER A 60 -4.51 6.21 -2.00
CA SER A 60 -3.87 5.70 -0.78
C SER A 60 -3.76 4.16 -0.77
N MET A 61 -4.80 3.45 -1.22
CA MET A 61 -4.77 1.99 -1.37
C MET A 61 -3.75 1.54 -2.42
N LEU A 62 -3.67 2.23 -3.57
CA LEU A 62 -2.65 1.95 -4.59
C LEU A 62 -1.23 2.13 -4.05
N ALA A 63 -0.98 3.23 -3.32
CA ALA A 63 0.32 3.46 -2.67
C ALA A 63 0.66 2.34 -1.67
N HIS A 64 -0.32 1.90 -0.86
CA HIS A 64 -0.13 0.81 0.09
C HIS A 64 0.18 -0.53 -0.59
N VAL A 65 -0.46 -0.85 -1.72
CA VAL A 65 -0.15 -2.06 -2.51
C VAL A 65 1.27 -2.00 -3.08
N VAL A 66 1.71 -0.85 -3.60
CA VAL A 66 3.09 -0.68 -4.10
C VAL A 66 4.10 -0.92 -2.98
N SER A 67 3.88 -0.34 -1.79
CA SER A 67 4.72 -0.60 -0.61
C SER A 67 4.71 -2.08 -0.19
N ALA A 68 3.54 -2.74 -0.19
CA ALA A 68 3.47 -4.16 0.13
C ALA A 68 4.27 -5.04 -0.84
N LEU A 69 4.33 -4.67 -2.13
CA LEU A 69 5.15 -5.37 -3.13
C LEU A 69 6.66 -5.14 -2.93
N THR A 70 7.11 -3.93 -2.57
CA THR A 70 8.53 -3.69 -2.28
C THR A 70 8.97 -4.47 -1.03
N VAL A 71 8.13 -4.48 0.00
CA VAL A 71 8.29 -5.30 1.22
C VAL A 71 8.43 -6.78 0.89
N GLN A 72 7.60 -7.33 0.01
CA GLN A 72 7.67 -8.74 -0.36
C GLN A 72 9.00 -9.12 -1.02
N ASN A 73 9.50 -8.26 -1.92
CA ASN A 73 10.80 -8.46 -2.58
C ASN A 73 11.96 -8.33 -1.58
N LEU A 74 11.90 -7.37 -0.64
CA LEU A 74 12.93 -7.20 0.39
C LEU A 74 13.01 -8.40 1.34
N ILE A 75 11.86 -8.98 1.71
CA ILE A 75 11.78 -10.17 2.57
C ILE A 75 12.41 -11.39 1.88
N LEU A 76 12.20 -11.57 0.57
CA LEU A 76 12.84 -12.63 -0.21
C LEU A 76 14.37 -12.47 -0.26
N GLU A 77 14.88 -11.26 -0.50
CA GLU A 77 16.33 -11.03 -0.52
C GLU A 77 16.95 -11.22 0.88
N LYS A 78 16.30 -10.72 1.94
CA LYS A 78 16.75 -10.90 3.33
C LYS A 78 16.73 -12.36 3.77
N SER A 79 15.71 -13.15 3.43
CA SER A 79 15.67 -14.58 3.80
C SER A 79 16.80 -15.38 3.14
N CYS A 80 17.14 -15.03 1.89
CA CYS A 80 18.27 -15.61 1.17
C CYS A 80 19.65 -15.26 1.80
N ARG A 81 19.89 -13.98 2.12
CA ARG A 81 21.18 -13.50 2.63
C ARG A 81 21.40 -13.74 4.14
N VAL A 82 20.41 -13.42 4.96
CA VAL A 82 20.56 -13.35 6.43
C VAL A 82 20.10 -14.63 7.13
N HIS A 83 19.01 -15.25 6.66
CA HIS A 83 18.45 -16.44 7.31
C HIS A 83 19.10 -17.76 6.83
N LEU A 84 19.39 -17.88 5.53
CA LEU A 84 20.02 -19.07 4.95
C LEU A 84 21.54 -18.93 4.71
N VAL A 85 22.11 -17.72 4.87
CA VAL A 85 23.55 -17.42 4.75
C VAL A 85 24.17 -17.97 3.45
N LEU A 86 23.45 -17.80 2.33
CA LEU A 86 23.91 -18.23 1.01
C LEU A 86 24.97 -17.27 0.44
N SER A 87 25.79 -17.77 -0.48
CA SER A 87 26.74 -16.94 -1.24
C SER A 87 26.01 -15.84 -2.00
N ASN A 88 26.61 -14.64 -2.01
CA ASN A 88 26.09 -13.46 -2.70
C ASN A 88 25.83 -13.73 -4.19
N ALA A 89 26.70 -14.49 -4.85
CA ALA A 89 26.54 -14.90 -6.24
C ALA A 89 25.28 -15.76 -6.45
N THR A 90 25.04 -16.76 -5.59
CA THR A 90 23.85 -17.60 -5.63
C THR A 90 22.57 -16.78 -5.43
N CYS A 91 22.57 -15.88 -4.45
CA CYS A 91 21.42 -15.04 -4.16
C CYS A 91 21.05 -14.13 -5.34
N ASN A 92 22.04 -13.51 -5.98
CA ASN A 92 21.83 -12.68 -7.17
C ASN A 92 21.28 -13.51 -8.35
N THR A 93 21.78 -14.74 -8.56
CA THR A 93 21.24 -15.66 -9.59
C THR A 93 19.76 -15.99 -9.38
N LEU A 94 19.33 -16.20 -8.12
CA LEU A 94 17.92 -16.40 -7.77
C LEU A 94 17.08 -15.13 -8.05
N THR A 95 17.55 -13.95 -7.62
CA THR A 95 16.84 -12.68 -7.82
C THR A 95 16.67 -12.31 -9.30
N TYR A 96 17.72 -12.48 -10.11
CA TYR A 96 17.70 -12.15 -11.55
C TYR A 96 17.19 -13.31 -12.44
N LYS A 97 16.84 -14.47 -11.85
CA LYS A 97 16.36 -15.67 -12.55
C LYS A 97 17.20 -16.05 -13.77
N ASN A 98 18.52 -16.07 -13.60
CA ASN A 98 19.43 -16.36 -14.70
C ASN A 98 19.32 -17.84 -15.10
N LYS A 99 18.80 -18.10 -16.31
CA LYS A 99 18.27 -19.42 -16.71
C LYS A 99 19.33 -20.50 -16.99
N SER A 100 20.62 -20.18 -16.94
CA SER A 100 21.69 -21.07 -17.37
C SER A 100 21.91 -22.31 -16.50
N ASP A 101 21.49 -22.28 -15.23
CA ASP A 101 21.71 -23.35 -14.23
C ASP A 101 20.46 -23.65 -13.38
N LEU A 102 19.25 -23.38 -13.89
CA LEU A 102 18.03 -23.35 -13.07
C LEU A 102 17.84 -24.63 -12.23
N ASP A 103 18.02 -25.82 -12.82
CA ASP A 103 17.78 -27.11 -12.16
C ASP A 103 18.65 -27.33 -10.91
N SER A 104 19.90 -26.87 -10.93
CA SER A 104 20.83 -26.94 -9.79
C SER A 104 20.43 -26.02 -8.63
N TYR A 105 19.67 -24.95 -8.93
CA TYR A 105 19.25 -23.93 -7.95
C TYR A 105 17.79 -24.06 -7.48
N LEU A 106 16.97 -24.91 -8.12
CA LEU A 106 15.56 -25.11 -7.75
C LEU A 106 15.36 -25.47 -6.27
N ASP A 107 16.24 -26.28 -5.68
CA ASP A 107 16.12 -26.67 -4.27
C ASP A 107 16.49 -25.54 -3.29
N TYR A 108 17.30 -24.57 -3.73
CA TYR A 108 17.55 -23.35 -2.97
C TYR A 108 16.39 -22.36 -3.11
N GLU A 109 15.82 -22.20 -4.32
CA GLU A 109 14.61 -21.36 -4.55
C GLU A 109 13.43 -21.86 -3.69
N LYS A 110 13.17 -23.17 -3.66
CA LYS A 110 12.15 -23.78 -2.78
C LYS A 110 12.39 -23.46 -1.29
N LYS A 111 13.62 -23.59 -0.79
CA LYS A 111 13.96 -23.31 0.62
C LYS A 111 13.74 -21.84 0.96
N VAL A 112 14.23 -20.91 0.13
CA VAL A 112 14.00 -19.46 0.27
C VAL A 112 12.50 -19.15 0.27
N GLN A 113 11.75 -19.73 -0.67
CA GLN A 113 10.31 -19.50 -0.79
C GLN A 113 9.54 -20.04 0.42
N VAL A 114 9.88 -21.22 0.95
CA VAL A 114 9.21 -21.78 2.14
C VAL A 114 9.44 -20.88 3.37
N VAL A 115 10.67 -20.40 3.58
CA VAL A 115 10.99 -19.46 4.68
C VAL A 115 10.28 -18.12 4.50
N ALA A 116 10.29 -17.53 3.30
CA ALA A 116 9.56 -16.28 3.07
C ALA A 116 8.04 -16.46 3.24
N THR A 117 7.49 -17.57 2.74
CA THR A 117 6.05 -17.89 2.83
C THR A 117 5.60 -18.09 4.27
N SER A 118 6.37 -18.79 5.11
CA SER A 118 6.03 -18.94 6.53
C SER A 118 6.02 -17.57 7.23
N MET A 119 7.00 -16.71 6.95
CA MET A 119 7.08 -15.35 7.51
C MET A 119 5.87 -14.48 7.11
N PHE A 120 5.41 -14.54 5.85
CA PHE A 120 4.17 -13.87 5.44
C PHE A 120 2.93 -14.42 6.16
N ILE A 121 2.79 -15.74 6.28
CA ILE A 121 1.65 -16.37 6.97
C ILE A 121 1.56 -15.90 8.43
N TRP A 122 2.66 -15.93 9.18
CA TRP A 122 2.67 -15.48 10.58
C TRP A 122 2.39 -13.97 10.70
N ARG A 123 2.99 -13.15 9.83
CA ARG A 123 2.74 -11.69 9.77
C ARG A 123 1.26 -11.38 9.54
N ASP A 124 0.68 -11.94 8.49
CA ASP A 124 -0.68 -11.62 8.05
C ASP A 124 -1.74 -12.20 9.00
N ALA A 125 -1.46 -13.34 9.65
CA ALA A 125 -2.29 -13.88 10.72
C ALA A 125 -2.39 -12.91 11.91
N ILE A 126 -1.26 -12.39 12.40
CA ILE A 126 -1.23 -11.42 13.50
C ILE A 126 -1.91 -10.10 13.09
N MET A 127 -1.64 -9.63 11.87
CA MET A 127 -2.20 -8.40 11.30
C MET A 127 -3.71 -8.48 10.99
N SER A 128 -4.28 -9.67 10.88
CA SER A 128 -5.74 -9.87 10.72
C SER A 128 -6.45 -10.10 12.06
N LEU A 129 -5.93 -11.02 12.89
CA LEU A 129 -6.60 -11.46 14.11
C LEU A 129 -6.70 -10.37 15.16
N ILE A 130 -5.59 -9.68 15.48
CA ILE A 130 -5.57 -8.72 16.59
C ILE A 130 -6.33 -7.42 16.22
N PRO A 131 -6.17 -6.83 15.02
CA PRO A 131 -6.99 -5.69 14.61
C PRO A 131 -8.49 -6.01 14.53
N SER A 132 -8.88 -7.25 14.18
CA SER A 132 -10.30 -7.65 14.20
C SER A 132 -10.90 -7.60 15.61
N VAL A 133 -10.16 -8.08 16.62
CA VAL A 133 -10.58 -7.98 18.03
C VAL A 133 -10.60 -6.53 18.51
N LEU A 134 -9.54 -5.76 18.22
CA LEU A 134 -9.47 -4.33 18.55
C LEU A 134 -10.59 -3.52 17.90
N LEU A 135 -10.98 -3.82 16.66
CA LEU A 135 -12.02 -3.12 15.91
C LEU A 135 -13.41 -3.30 16.54
N LEU A 136 -13.70 -4.42 17.21
CA LEU A 136 -14.94 -4.60 17.99
C LEU A 136 -14.98 -3.66 19.21
N PHE A 137 -13.87 -3.54 19.95
CA PHE A 137 -13.77 -2.63 21.10
C PHE A 137 -13.73 -1.16 20.67
N ILE A 138 -12.93 -0.82 19.65
CA ILE A 138 -12.80 0.55 19.12
C ILE A 138 -14.10 0.99 18.43
N GLY A 139 -14.79 0.09 17.73
CA GLY A 139 -16.07 0.38 17.10
C GLY A 139 -17.16 0.74 18.11
N SER A 140 -17.30 -0.07 19.17
CA SER A 140 -18.25 0.19 20.26
C SER A 140 -17.87 1.43 21.10
N TRP A 141 -16.58 1.70 21.30
CA TRP A 141 -16.09 2.93 21.93
C TRP A 141 -16.35 4.18 21.06
N SER A 142 -16.07 4.12 19.76
CA SER A 142 -16.26 5.22 18.81
C SER A 142 -17.69 5.76 18.84
N ASP A 143 -18.66 4.85 18.84
CA ASP A 143 -20.10 5.17 18.85
C ASP A 143 -20.52 5.89 20.14
N ARG A 144 -20.01 5.43 21.30
CA ARG A 144 -20.31 5.98 22.63
C ARG A 144 -19.70 7.36 22.86
N TYR A 145 -18.44 7.57 22.46
CA TYR A 145 -17.69 8.78 22.81
C TYR A 145 -17.74 9.89 21.75
N LYS A 146 -18.15 9.60 20.50
CA LYS A 146 -18.26 10.54 19.36
C LYS A 146 -16.98 11.35 19.00
N LYS A 147 -15.88 11.21 19.74
CA LYS A 147 -14.61 11.94 19.53
C LYS A 147 -13.74 11.31 18.44
N ARG A 148 -14.21 11.41 17.19
CA ARG A 148 -13.56 10.89 15.96
C ARG A 148 -12.06 11.24 15.83
N LYS A 149 -11.65 12.40 16.33
CA LYS A 149 -10.26 12.91 16.23
C LYS A 149 -9.19 11.99 16.83
N HIS A 150 -9.48 11.29 17.93
CA HIS A 150 -8.47 10.44 18.58
C HIS A 150 -8.18 9.15 17.81
N ILE A 151 -9.19 8.57 17.15
CA ILE A 151 -9.03 7.36 16.33
C ILE A 151 -8.16 7.68 15.11
N ILE A 152 -8.46 8.78 14.42
CA ILE A 152 -7.69 9.24 13.25
C ILE A 152 -6.23 9.56 13.67
N LEU A 153 -6.01 10.21 14.82
CA LEU A 153 -4.66 10.50 15.32
C LEU A 153 -3.87 9.20 15.59
N ASN A 154 -4.47 8.21 16.23
CA ASN A 154 -3.81 6.93 16.52
C ASN A 154 -3.41 6.19 15.23
N VAL A 155 -4.29 6.17 14.21
CA VAL A 155 -3.98 5.57 12.90
C VAL A 155 -2.78 6.28 12.25
N ILE A 156 -2.78 7.62 12.23
CA ILE A 156 -1.68 8.40 11.63
C ILE A 156 -0.35 8.16 12.37
N LEU A 157 -0.36 8.10 13.70
CA LEU A 157 0.85 7.82 14.49
C LEU A 157 1.40 6.41 14.23
N GLY A 158 0.52 5.42 14.04
CA GLY A 158 0.90 4.06 13.66
C GLY A 158 1.59 4.01 12.30
N ASP A 159 0.97 4.64 11.28
CA ASP A 159 1.46 4.65 9.90
C ASP A 159 2.82 5.38 9.75
N ILE A 160 3.02 6.45 10.53
CA ILE A 160 4.34 7.12 10.64
C ILE A 160 5.38 6.18 11.26
N PHE A 161 5.05 5.50 12.36
CA PHE A 161 6.00 4.62 13.04
C PHE A 161 6.37 3.39 12.21
N THR A 162 5.40 2.74 11.54
CA THR A 162 5.67 1.60 10.65
C THR A 162 6.56 2.00 9.47
N THR A 163 6.31 3.17 8.88
CA THR A 163 7.15 3.73 7.79
C THR A 163 8.58 3.99 8.27
N LEU A 164 8.76 4.52 9.49
CA LEU A 164 10.09 4.68 10.10
C LEU A 164 10.77 3.33 10.37
N CYS A 165 10.03 2.31 10.82
CA CYS A 165 10.58 0.97 11.02
C CYS A 165 11.08 0.34 9.70
N TRP A 166 10.30 0.48 8.61
CA TRP A 166 10.70 0.07 7.27
C TRP A 166 11.97 0.78 6.77
N LEU A 167 12.07 2.09 7.03
CA LEU A 167 13.26 2.88 6.69
C LEU A 167 14.50 2.40 7.47
N ILE A 168 14.37 2.20 8.79
CA ILE A 168 15.45 1.70 9.65
C ILE A 168 15.90 0.29 9.22
N SER A 169 14.97 -0.61 8.91
CA SER A 169 15.28 -1.96 8.44
C SER A 169 15.99 -1.96 7.07
N THR A 170 15.79 -0.92 6.25
CA THR A 170 16.51 -0.75 4.98
C THR A 170 17.95 -0.27 5.20
N PHE A 171 18.19 0.63 6.16
CA PHE A 171 19.55 1.06 6.53
C PHE A 171 20.37 -0.08 7.16
N TYR A 172 19.80 -0.81 8.11
CA TYR A 172 20.46 -1.92 8.81
C TYR A 172 20.16 -3.29 8.15
N PHE A 173 20.23 -3.34 6.82
CA PHE A 173 19.81 -4.50 6.03
C PHE A 173 20.55 -5.80 6.42
N CYS A 174 21.85 -5.72 6.69
CA CYS A 174 22.72 -6.88 6.94
C CYS A 174 22.76 -7.36 8.40
N GLU A 175 22.35 -6.52 9.35
CA GLU A 175 22.52 -6.79 10.79
C GLU A 175 21.21 -7.21 11.48
N LEU A 176 20.06 -6.76 10.99
CA LEU A 176 18.77 -7.10 11.61
C LEU A 176 18.23 -8.45 11.10
N PRO A 177 17.93 -9.42 12.00
CA PRO A 177 17.20 -10.61 11.61
C PRO A 177 15.78 -10.26 11.16
N LEU A 178 15.27 -11.08 10.24
CA LEU A 178 13.97 -10.88 9.58
C LEU A 178 12.81 -10.78 10.57
N GLU A 179 12.84 -11.61 11.62
CA GLU A 179 11.85 -11.68 12.69
C GLU A 179 11.70 -10.35 13.44
N VAL A 180 12.83 -9.70 13.80
CA VAL A 180 12.82 -8.41 14.52
C VAL A 180 12.29 -7.29 13.64
N THR A 181 12.58 -7.31 12.34
CA THR A 181 11.99 -6.38 11.37
C THR A 181 10.47 -6.52 11.31
N ILE A 182 9.97 -7.75 11.16
CA ILE A 182 8.53 -8.03 11.05
C ILE A 182 7.81 -7.65 12.35
N LEU A 183 8.37 -7.99 13.53
CA LEU A 183 7.79 -7.59 14.81
C LEU A 183 7.74 -6.06 14.99
N GLY A 184 8.78 -5.35 14.55
CA GLY A 184 8.84 -3.88 14.59
C GLY A 184 7.81 -3.19 13.69
N GLU A 185 7.44 -3.78 12.56
CA GLU A 185 6.34 -3.32 11.70
C GLU A 185 4.96 -3.68 12.31
N VAL A 186 4.79 -4.95 12.69
CA VAL A 186 3.48 -5.50 13.04
C VAL A 186 2.94 -4.93 14.35
N LEU A 187 3.78 -4.75 15.38
CA LEU A 187 3.33 -4.24 16.69
C LEU A 187 2.62 -2.86 16.59
N PRO A 188 3.22 -1.81 15.99
CA PRO A 188 2.56 -0.52 15.79
C PRO A 188 1.32 -0.58 14.90
N ALA A 189 1.39 -1.33 13.79
CA ALA A 189 0.27 -1.49 12.86
C ALA A 189 -0.96 -2.10 13.55
N VAL A 190 -0.72 -3.11 14.39
CA VAL A 190 -1.75 -3.84 15.13
C VAL A 190 -2.34 -2.99 16.24
N VAL A 191 -1.51 -2.37 17.09
CA VAL A 191 -1.97 -1.54 18.23
C VAL A 191 -2.84 -0.36 17.76
N THR A 192 -2.56 0.18 16.58
CA THR A 192 -3.31 1.30 16.00
C THR A 192 -4.49 0.87 15.12
N GLY A 193 -4.63 -0.44 14.86
CA GLY A 193 -5.71 -1.04 14.07
C GLY A 193 -5.54 -0.93 12.54
N GLY A 194 -4.50 -0.23 12.07
CA GLY A 194 -4.10 -0.15 10.67
C GLY A 194 -5.17 0.32 9.69
N GLN A 195 -4.99 -0.09 8.43
CA GLN A 195 -5.86 0.27 7.30
C GLN A 195 -7.35 -0.10 7.47
N PRO A 196 -7.78 -1.24 8.07
CA PRO A 196 -9.22 -1.51 8.24
C PRO A 196 -9.89 -0.56 9.25
N VAL A 197 -9.20 -0.14 10.31
CA VAL A 197 -9.71 0.89 11.23
C VAL A 197 -9.73 2.27 10.57
N ALA A 198 -8.74 2.57 9.72
CA ALA A 198 -8.74 3.79 8.90
C ALA A 198 -9.98 3.86 7.99
N ALA A 199 -10.25 2.78 7.22
CA ALA A 199 -11.41 2.71 6.34
C ALA A 199 -12.74 2.91 7.10
N MET A 200 -12.90 2.26 8.25
CA MET A 200 -14.08 2.46 9.13
C MET A 200 -14.23 3.90 9.63
N ALA A 201 -13.12 4.64 9.82
CA ALA A 201 -13.16 6.05 10.23
C ALA A 201 -13.49 7.02 9.09
N PHE A 202 -13.25 6.64 7.83
CA PHE A 202 -13.55 7.46 6.64
C PHE A 202 -14.96 7.24 6.08
N PHE A 203 -15.51 6.01 6.13
CA PHE A 203 -16.81 5.66 5.54
C PHE A 203 -18.04 5.81 6.47
N ARG A 204 -17.92 6.44 7.65
CA ARG A 204 -18.98 6.55 8.70
C ARG A 204 -19.12 7.98 9.28
#